data_AF-A0A7S1D8V8-F1
#
_entry.id   AF-A0A7S1D8V8-F1
#
_cell.length_a   1.000
_cell.length_b   1.000
_cell.length_c   1.000
_cell.angle_alpha   90.00
_cell.angle_beta   90.00
_cell.angle_gamma   90.00
#
_symmetry.space_group_name_H-M   'P 1'
#
loop_
_entity.id
_entity.type
_entity.pdbx_description
1 polymer ?
#
loop_
_entity_poly.entity_id
_entity_poly.type
_entity_poly.pdbx_seq_one_letter_code
_entity_poly.pdbx_strand_id
1 'polypeptide(L)'
;CAMLNDLDVASNHVTELEKVLTQSIEQGFPASSEAEQLKMCVKSLTPIMESFSLASDSTIESLVGTMKPRVRSLVADAVGSESSASTSFMSSSVGVGKDRTAARMNYNLNEAAYKLLQLSEGYISRLCASLDELMRPLKLNLAPRLADALVLGVLGTAAKRLEGSLRRCQFTALGALSLDADMRELLSYAKECVDSPELNSNMAIYRACTPVARLMQIARLLNVDDLEDVVDLISSSKRKGNWDLKLEDAKAFLSLRVEFEGRKVNELLNIEEE
;
A
#
# COMPACT_ATOMS: atom_id res chain seq x y z
N CYS A 1 -2.27 22.33 -3.72
CA CYS A 1 -3.51 21.61 -4.08
C CYS A 1 -4.29 22.34 -5.17
N ALA A 2 -4.61 23.64 -5.04
CA ALA A 2 -5.39 24.38 -6.05
C ALA A 2 -4.89 24.18 -7.50
N MET A 3 -3.64 24.53 -7.81
CA MET A 3 -3.03 24.30 -9.13
C MET A 3 -3.11 22.85 -9.63
N LEU A 4 -3.08 21.87 -8.71
CA LEU A 4 -3.13 20.46 -9.08
C LEU A 4 -4.55 20.03 -9.44
N ASN A 5 -5.54 20.54 -8.70
CA ASN A 5 -6.94 20.35 -9.02
C ASN A 5 -7.30 21.06 -10.33
N ASP A 6 -6.72 22.23 -10.60
CA ASP A 6 -6.94 22.95 -11.85
C ASP A 6 -6.46 22.15 -13.06
N LEU A 7 -5.33 21.43 -12.95
CA LEU A 7 -4.86 20.51 -13.99
C LEU A 7 -5.81 19.33 -14.20
N ASP A 8 -6.35 18.76 -13.13
CA ASP A 8 -7.30 17.64 -13.19
C ASP A 8 -8.65 18.10 -13.80
N VAL A 9 -9.14 19.27 -13.40
CA VAL A 9 -10.34 19.91 -13.95
C VAL A 9 -10.15 20.27 -15.43
N ALA A 10 -8.98 20.81 -15.80
CA ALA A 10 -8.66 21.10 -17.20
C ALA A 10 -8.64 19.82 -18.04
N SER A 11 -8.06 18.73 -17.53
CA SER A 11 -8.09 17.42 -18.21
C SER A 11 -9.52 16.97 -18.50
N ASN A 12 -10.41 17.01 -17.49
CA ASN A 12 -11.83 16.67 -17.64
C ASN A 12 -12.56 17.57 -18.65
N HIS A 13 -12.27 18.88 -18.65
CA HIS A 13 -12.86 19.81 -19.62
C HIS A 13 -12.41 19.52 -21.05
N VAL A 14 -11.14 19.15 -21.25
CA VAL A 14 -10.62 18.76 -22.58
C VAL A 14 -11.30 17.47 -23.05
N THR A 15 -11.50 16.48 -22.16
CA THR A 15 -12.23 15.25 -22.50
C THR A 15 -13.66 15.53 -22.92
N GLU A 16 -14.38 16.36 -22.16
CA GLU A 16 -15.78 16.69 -22.50
C GLU A 16 -15.86 17.51 -23.79
N LEU A 17 -14.92 18.43 -24.01
CA LEU A 17 -14.83 19.18 -25.26
C LEU A 17 -14.57 18.26 -26.45
N GLU A 18 -13.67 17.28 -26.33
CA GLU A 18 -13.39 16.29 -27.37
C GLU A 18 -14.67 15.52 -27.75
N LYS A 19 -15.42 15.07 -26.75
CA LYS A 19 -16.68 14.33 -26.92
C LYS A 19 -17.75 15.18 -27.60
N VAL A 20 -17.98 16.39 -27.11
CA VAL A 20 -19.00 17.31 -27.66
C VAL A 20 -18.68 17.71 -29.09
N LEU A 21 -17.41 18.01 -29.40
CA LEU A 21 -16.99 18.34 -30.76
C LEU A 21 -17.13 17.15 -31.70
N THR A 22 -16.74 15.95 -31.25
CA THR A 22 -16.90 14.72 -32.04
C THR A 22 -18.38 14.47 -32.39
N GLN A 23 -19.26 14.56 -31.39
CA GLN A 23 -20.71 14.40 -31.58
C GLN A 23 -21.29 15.48 -32.51
N SER A 24 -20.84 16.73 -32.38
CA SER A 24 -21.29 17.84 -33.23
C SER A 24 -20.87 17.64 -34.68
N ILE A 25 -19.67 17.09 -34.93
CA ILE A 25 -19.20 16.77 -36.28
C ILE A 25 -20.06 15.65 -36.90
N GLU A 26 -20.35 14.59 -36.14
CA GLU A 26 -21.16 13.46 -36.61
C GLU A 26 -22.60 13.84 -36.93
N GLN A 27 -23.19 14.80 -36.20
CA GLN A 27 -24.56 15.26 -36.43
C GLN A 27 -24.65 16.36 -37.50
N GLY A 28 -23.64 17.22 -37.60
CA GLY A 28 -23.68 18.42 -38.43
C GLY A 28 -23.13 18.24 -39.85
N PHE A 29 -22.26 17.24 -40.08
CA PHE A 29 -21.60 17.06 -41.36
C PHE A 29 -21.91 15.69 -41.98
N PRO A 30 -22.16 15.62 -43.31
CA PRO A 30 -22.22 14.34 -44.01
C PRO A 30 -20.86 13.65 -43.96
N ALA A 31 -20.84 12.32 -44.10
CA ALA A 31 -19.62 11.53 -44.15
C ALA A 31 -18.76 11.94 -45.36
N SER A 32 -17.82 12.86 -45.12
CA SER A 32 -16.97 13.49 -46.13
C SER A 32 -15.52 13.50 -45.66
N SER A 33 -14.60 13.72 -46.61
CA SER A 33 -13.17 13.86 -46.29
C SER A 33 -12.88 15.04 -45.36
N GLU A 34 -13.67 16.12 -45.41
CA GLU A 34 -13.51 17.30 -44.56
C GLU A 34 -13.97 17.01 -43.12
N ALA A 35 -15.06 16.24 -42.96
CA ALA A 35 -15.52 15.81 -41.65
C ALA A 35 -14.48 14.91 -40.96
N GLU A 36 -13.80 14.03 -41.70
CA GLU A 36 -12.71 13.21 -41.14
C GLU A 36 -11.48 14.04 -40.75
N GLN A 37 -11.12 15.08 -41.52
CA GLN A 37 -10.05 16.00 -41.13
C GLN A 37 -10.37 16.75 -39.83
N LEU A 38 -11.62 17.22 -39.66
CA LEU A 38 -12.07 17.85 -38.42
C LEU A 38 -12.01 16.89 -37.22
N LYS A 39 -12.41 15.62 -37.42
CA LYS A 39 -12.26 14.59 -36.38
C LYS A 39 -10.80 14.38 -35.98
N MET A 40 -9.87 14.36 -36.93
CA MET A 40 -8.44 14.27 -36.62
C MET A 40 -7.95 15.48 -35.81
N CYS A 41 -8.40 16.69 -36.13
CA CYS A 41 -8.10 17.87 -35.32
C CYS A 41 -8.64 17.74 -33.89
N VAL A 42 -9.86 17.25 -33.71
CA VAL A 42 -10.43 17.01 -32.38
C VAL A 42 -9.62 15.94 -31.62
N LYS A 43 -9.20 14.88 -32.30
CA LYS A 43 -8.32 13.84 -31.73
C LYS A 43 -6.93 14.35 -31.35
N SER A 44 -6.45 15.46 -31.92
CA SER A 44 -5.22 16.10 -31.48
C SER A 44 -5.29 16.70 -30.06
N LEU A 45 -6.47 16.75 -29.44
CA LEU A 45 -6.63 17.15 -28.03
C LEU A 45 -6.24 16.03 -27.05
N THR A 46 -6.30 14.75 -27.46
CA THR A 46 -5.98 13.61 -26.59
C THR A 46 -4.55 13.66 -26.03
N PRO A 47 -3.48 13.96 -26.82
CA PRO A 47 -2.13 14.13 -26.28
C PRO A 47 -1.98 15.28 -25.26
N ILE A 48 -2.81 16.33 -25.36
CA ILE A 48 -2.80 17.45 -24.41
C ILE A 48 -3.38 16.99 -23.08
N MET A 49 -4.50 16.25 -23.11
CA MET A 49 -5.09 15.63 -21.93
C MET A 49 -4.11 14.68 -21.24
N GLU A 50 -3.42 13.83 -22.00
CA GLU A 50 -2.37 12.93 -21.47
C GLU A 50 -1.24 13.72 -20.80
N SER A 51 -0.86 14.87 -21.36
CA SER A 51 0.17 15.74 -20.79
C SER A 51 -0.27 16.37 -19.46
N PHE A 52 -1.53 16.79 -19.33
CA PHE A 52 -2.06 17.30 -18.06
C PHE A 52 -2.13 16.21 -16.99
N SER A 53 -2.62 15.02 -17.35
CA SER A 53 -2.67 13.87 -16.45
C SER A 53 -1.27 13.51 -15.96
N LEU A 54 -0.29 13.39 -16.87
CA LEU A 54 1.10 13.09 -16.52
C LEU A 54 1.74 14.17 -15.63
N ALA A 55 1.47 15.46 -15.90
CA ALA A 55 1.95 16.54 -15.05
C ALA A 55 1.34 16.48 -13.64
N SER A 56 0.05 16.16 -13.53
CA SER A 56 -0.63 16.01 -12.25
C SER A 56 -0.11 14.80 -11.46
N ASP A 57 0.14 13.68 -12.14
CA ASP A 57 0.66 12.44 -11.55
C ASP A 57 2.09 12.64 -11.03
N SER A 58 2.94 13.27 -11.82
CA SER A 58 4.32 13.61 -11.39
C SER A 58 4.33 14.55 -10.18
N THR A 59 3.39 15.50 -10.13
CA THR A 59 3.30 16.45 -9.01
C THR A 59 2.77 15.77 -7.75
N ILE A 60 1.79 14.86 -7.84
CA ILE A 60 1.32 14.11 -6.68
C ILE A 60 2.40 13.14 -6.17
N GLU A 61 3.16 12.50 -7.06
CA GLU A 61 4.32 11.69 -6.68
C GLU A 61 5.39 12.51 -5.96
N SER A 62 5.65 13.73 -6.42
CA SER A 62 6.55 14.66 -5.76
C SER A 62 6.05 15.04 -4.36
N LEU A 63 4.75 15.33 -4.22
CA LEU A 63 4.12 15.60 -2.92
C LEU A 63 4.28 14.40 -1.97
N VAL A 64 3.95 13.19 -2.42
CA VAL A 64 4.19 11.95 -1.67
C VAL A 64 5.67 11.85 -1.27
N GLY A 65 6.59 12.17 -2.19
CA GLY A 65 8.02 12.25 -1.97
C GLY A 65 8.41 13.11 -0.75
N THR A 66 7.81 14.29 -0.62
CA THR A 66 8.06 15.19 0.52
C THR A 66 7.52 14.64 1.85
N MET A 67 6.47 13.81 1.81
CA MET A 67 5.86 13.20 3.00
C MET A 67 6.60 11.94 3.47
N LYS A 68 7.40 11.30 2.61
CA LYS A 68 8.09 10.02 2.95
C LYS A 68 8.85 10.06 4.27
N PRO A 69 9.63 11.10 4.63
CA PRO A 69 10.34 11.14 5.91
C PRO A 69 9.39 11.07 7.11
N ARG A 70 8.27 11.80 7.05
CA ARG A 70 7.26 11.80 8.11
C ARG A 70 6.57 10.45 8.21
N VAL A 71 6.17 9.85 7.09
CA VAL A 71 5.58 8.50 7.05
C VAL A 71 6.53 7.47 7.65
N ARG A 72 7.83 7.53 7.32
CA ARG A 72 8.84 6.62 7.90
C ARG A 72 8.98 6.78 9.41
N SER A 73 8.87 8.01 9.94
CA SER A 73 8.86 8.26 11.38
C SER A 73 7.64 7.62 12.02
N LEU A 74 6.44 7.85 11.48
CA LEU A 74 5.19 7.28 12.01
C LEU A 74 5.24 5.74 12.07
N VAL A 75 5.78 5.09 11.03
CA VAL A 75 5.98 3.64 11.04
C VAL A 75 7.00 3.23 12.10
N ALA A 76 8.12 3.96 12.24
CA ALA A 76 9.14 3.64 13.24
C ALA A 76 8.62 3.80 14.69
N ASP A 77 7.79 4.81 14.92
CA ASP A 77 7.16 5.10 16.21
C ASP A 77 6.12 4.01 16.54
N ALA A 78 5.27 3.64 15.58
CA ALA A 78 4.27 2.57 15.76
C ALA A 78 4.91 1.19 15.99
N VAL A 79 5.95 0.86 15.22
CA VAL A 79 6.68 -0.41 15.33
C VAL A 79 7.55 -0.46 16.61
N GLY A 80 8.01 0.69 17.10
CA GLY A 80 8.80 0.79 18.35
C GLY A 80 10.31 0.60 18.16
N SER A 81 10.92 1.31 17.21
CA SER A 81 12.37 1.24 16.92
C SER A 81 13.26 1.31 18.17
N GLU A 82 14.22 0.39 18.25
CA GLU A 82 15.13 0.11 19.39
C GLU A 82 16.00 1.29 19.87
N SER A 83 16.02 2.41 19.15
CA SER A 83 16.72 3.65 19.55
C SER A 83 16.13 4.34 20.78
N SER A 84 15.05 3.79 21.36
CA SER A 84 14.45 4.25 22.62
C SER A 84 14.67 3.27 23.79
N ALA A 85 15.52 2.25 23.62
CA ALA A 85 15.89 1.31 24.68
C ALA A 85 17.13 1.76 25.51
N SER A 86 17.80 2.85 25.13
CA SER A 86 18.89 3.43 25.92
C SER A 86 18.63 4.93 26.15
N THR A 87 18.60 5.33 27.43
CA THR A 87 18.52 6.73 27.95
C THR A 87 17.17 7.40 28.21
N SER A 88 16.18 6.70 28.79
CA SER A 88 15.01 7.38 29.40
C SER A 88 14.73 6.98 30.85
N PHE A 89 15.77 6.70 31.63
CA PHE A 89 15.61 6.42 33.07
C PHE A 89 15.51 7.66 33.96
N MET A 90 15.82 8.87 33.49
CA MET A 90 15.63 10.09 34.31
C MET A 90 15.28 11.31 33.45
N SER A 91 13.99 11.53 33.23
CA SER A 91 13.47 12.88 33.03
C SER A 91 12.07 12.95 33.63
N SER A 92 12.03 13.39 34.88
CA SER A 92 10.83 13.82 35.56
C SER A 92 10.40 15.17 34.99
N SER A 93 9.61 15.13 33.92
CA SER A 93 8.80 16.27 33.50
C SER A 93 7.35 15.80 33.39
N VAL A 94 6.51 16.45 34.19
CA VAL A 94 5.06 16.27 34.25
C VAL A 94 4.47 16.71 32.91
N GLY A 95 4.36 15.76 31.99
CA GLY A 95 3.57 15.84 30.77
C GLY A 95 2.64 14.64 30.76
N VAL A 96 1.34 14.89 30.68
CA VAL A 96 0.26 13.89 30.64
C VAL A 96 0.42 13.03 29.38
N GLY A 97 1.21 11.95 29.48
CA GLY A 97 1.45 11.00 28.41
C GLY A 97 0.50 9.81 28.50
N LYS A 98 -0.47 9.75 27.60
CA LYS A 98 -1.50 8.71 27.47
C LYS A 98 -0.95 7.35 26.98
N ASP A 99 0.37 7.16 26.96
CA ASP A 99 1.05 6.31 25.97
C ASP A 99 2.05 5.31 26.58
N ARG A 100 1.65 4.61 27.66
CA ARG A 100 2.50 3.60 28.33
C ARG A 100 2.03 2.16 28.18
N THR A 101 0.96 1.89 27.44
CA THR A 101 0.35 0.55 27.25
C THR A 101 0.13 0.15 25.80
N ALA A 102 0.63 0.93 24.84
CA ALA A 102 0.55 0.63 23.41
C ALA A 102 1.40 -0.61 23.08
N ALA A 103 0.77 -1.68 22.59
CA ALA A 103 1.46 -2.90 22.17
C ALA A 103 2.34 -2.62 20.95
N ARG A 104 3.65 -2.92 21.05
CA ARG A 104 4.62 -2.75 19.97
C ARG A 104 4.61 -3.96 19.04
N MET A 105 5.22 -3.80 17.86
CA MET A 105 5.34 -4.89 16.89
C MET A 105 6.16 -6.06 17.47
N ASN A 106 5.51 -7.20 17.71
CA ASN A 106 6.16 -8.43 18.12
C ASN A 106 5.37 -9.64 17.60
N TYR A 107 6.06 -10.56 16.92
CA TYR A 107 5.48 -11.78 16.35
C TYR A 107 6.11 -13.07 16.89
N ASN A 108 7.01 -12.96 17.88
CA ASN A 108 7.45 -14.11 18.65
C ASN A 108 6.54 -14.22 19.89
N LEU A 109 5.42 -14.93 19.72
CA LEU A 109 4.31 -14.96 20.67
C LEU A 109 4.10 -16.37 21.21
N ASN A 110 3.98 -16.46 22.53
CA ASN A 110 3.38 -17.62 23.18
C ASN A 110 1.87 -17.39 23.41
N GLU A 111 1.15 -18.40 23.88
CA GLU A 111 -0.30 -18.28 24.10
C GLU A 111 -0.70 -17.14 25.03
N ALA A 112 0.07 -16.91 26.11
CA ALA A 112 -0.23 -15.85 27.07
C ALA A 112 -0.03 -14.45 26.46
N ALA A 113 1.08 -14.26 25.73
CA ALA A 113 1.37 -13.02 25.02
C ALA A 113 0.36 -12.76 23.91
N TYR A 114 -0.04 -13.78 23.16
CA TYR A 114 -1.07 -13.68 22.13
C TYR A 114 -2.41 -13.24 22.74
N LYS A 115 -2.86 -13.85 23.83
CA LYS A 115 -4.09 -13.45 24.54
C LYS A 115 -4.03 -12.02 25.05
N LEU A 116 -2.88 -11.58 25.56
CA LEU A 116 -2.69 -10.20 25.99
C LEU A 116 -2.76 -9.22 24.82
N LEU A 117 -2.14 -9.57 23.69
CA LEU A 117 -2.16 -8.76 22.48
C LEU A 117 -3.58 -8.53 21.97
N GLN A 118 -4.43 -9.56 21.99
CA GLN A 118 -5.85 -9.48 21.58
C GLN A 118 -6.69 -8.51 22.42
N LEU A 119 -6.26 -8.19 23.64
CA LEU A 119 -6.94 -7.23 24.52
C LEU A 119 -6.38 -5.82 24.40
N SER A 120 -5.21 -5.66 23.78
CA SER A 120 -4.52 -4.40 23.62
C SER A 120 -4.84 -3.74 22.28
N GLU A 121 -4.67 -2.43 22.20
CA GLU A 121 -4.75 -1.73 20.92
C GLU A 121 -3.57 -2.13 20.02
N GLY A 122 -3.88 -2.60 18.80
CA GLY A 122 -2.89 -2.99 17.81
C GLY A 122 -2.05 -1.82 17.29
N TYR A 123 -0.78 -2.09 16.96
CA TYR A 123 0.11 -1.05 16.44
C TYR A 123 -0.28 -0.58 15.03
N ILE A 124 -0.91 -1.44 14.22
CA ILE A 124 -1.44 -1.08 12.91
C ILE A 124 -2.57 -0.08 13.05
N SER A 125 -3.52 -0.30 13.97
CA SER A 125 -4.60 0.66 14.26
C SER A 125 -4.08 2.07 14.55
N ARG A 126 -3.08 2.18 15.42
CA ARG A 126 -2.44 3.47 15.75
C ARG A 126 -1.70 4.07 14.56
N LEU A 127 -1.00 3.25 13.77
CA LEU A 127 -0.36 3.68 12.55
C LEU A 127 -1.38 4.24 11.56
N CYS A 128 -2.48 3.54 11.32
CA CYS A 128 -3.58 3.96 10.46
C CYS A 128 -4.16 5.31 10.92
N ALA A 129 -4.44 5.49 12.21
CA ALA A 129 -4.90 6.76 12.77
C ALA A 129 -3.90 7.91 12.52
N SER A 130 -2.60 7.64 12.69
CA SER A 130 -1.54 8.62 12.46
C SER A 130 -1.36 8.99 10.99
N LEU A 131 -1.51 8.01 10.09
CA LEU A 131 -1.49 8.24 8.65
C LEU A 131 -2.71 9.05 8.21
N ASP A 132 -3.89 8.77 8.76
CA ASP A 132 -5.11 9.51 8.46
C ASP A 132 -4.97 10.97 8.90
N GLU A 133 -4.48 11.23 10.12
CA GLU A 133 -4.22 12.60 10.59
C GLU A 133 -3.26 13.37 9.67
N LEU A 134 -2.23 12.70 9.15
CA LEU A 134 -1.28 13.29 8.20
C LEU A 134 -1.92 13.62 6.84
N MET A 135 -2.77 12.73 6.32
CA MET A 135 -3.31 12.84 4.96
C MET A 135 -4.60 13.65 4.88
N ARG A 136 -5.44 13.63 5.93
CA ARG A 136 -6.77 14.27 5.97
C ARG A 136 -6.79 15.71 5.45
N PRO A 137 -5.92 16.65 5.89
CA PRO A 137 -5.98 18.02 5.39
C PRO A 137 -5.68 18.12 3.89
N LEU A 138 -4.87 17.22 3.34
CA LEU A 138 -4.57 17.19 1.91
C LEU A 138 -5.72 16.58 1.12
N LYS A 139 -6.28 15.46 1.59
CA LYS A 139 -7.43 14.80 0.95
C LYS A 139 -8.61 15.75 0.76
N LEU A 140 -8.94 16.54 1.78
CA LEU A 140 -10.05 17.51 1.73
C LEU A 140 -9.86 18.62 0.67
N ASN A 141 -8.62 18.85 0.23
CA ASN A 141 -8.28 19.93 -0.71
C ASN A 141 -7.84 19.40 -2.08
N LEU A 142 -7.90 18.09 -2.32
CA LEU A 142 -7.51 17.46 -3.57
C LEU A 142 -8.74 16.96 -4.32
N ALA A 143 -8.68 16.94 -5.66
CA ALA A 143 -9.65 16.21 -6.46
C ALA A 143 -9.62 14.71 -6.08
N PRO A 144 -10.75 13.97 -6.14
CA PRO A 144 -10.83 12.59 -5.66
C PRO A 144 -9.75 11.67 -6.23
N ARG A 145 -9.49 11.72 -7.54
CA ARG A 145 -8.43 10.93 -8.20
C ARG A 145 -7.05 11.20 -7.61
N LEU A 146 -6.74 12.47 -7.36
CA LEU A 146 -5.47 12.90 -6.78
C LEU A 146 -5.36 12.54 -5.30
N ALA A 147 -6.47 12.58 -4.57
CA ALA A 147 -6.55 12.14 -3.17
C ALA A 147 -6.28 10.64 -3.05
N ASP A 148 -6.85 9.82 -3.95
CA ASP A 148 -6.58 8.38 -4.00
C ASP A 148 -5.11 8.10 -4.35
N ALA A 149 -4.54 8.82 -5.33
CA ALA A 149 -3.12 8.70 -5.66
C ALA A 149 -2.21 9.05 -4.47
N LEU A 150 -2.55 10.10 -3.70
CA LEU A 150 -1.85 10.47 -2.46
C LEU A 150 -1.91 9.33 -1.44
N VAL A 151 -3.11 8.79 -1.19
CA VAL A 151 -3.35 7.70 -0.23
C VAL A 151 -2.52 6.47 -0.61
N LEU A 152 -2.58 6.04 -1.87
CA LEU A 152 -1.85 4.88 -2.35
C LEU A 152 -0.32 5.08 -2.26
N GLY A 153 0.17 6.29 -2.53
CA GLY A 153 1.59 6.63 -2.41
C GLY A 153 2.10 6.65 -0.96
N VAL A 154 1.29 7.17 -0.04
CA VAL A 154 1.60 7.17 1.42
C VAL A 154 1.55 5.75 1.98
N LEU A 155 0.48 4.99 1.68
CA LEU A 155 0.35 3.58 2.06
C LEU A 155 1.50 2.74 1.50
N GLY A 156 1.87 2.95 0.23
CA GLY A 156 3.00 2.26 -0.38
C GLY A 156 4.32 2.55 0.33
N THR A 157 4.52 3.78 0.82
CA THR A 157 5.69 4.14 1.62
C THR A 157 5.66 3.48 2.99
N ALA A 158 4.51 3.48 3.66
CA ALA A 158 4.34 2.84 4.96
C ALA A 158 4.57 1.33 4.87
N ALA A 159 3.96 0.68 3.88
CA ALA A 159 4.08 -0.75 3.64
C ALA A 159 5.53 -1.19 3.34
N LYS A 160 6.27 -0.45 2.50
CA LYS A 160 7.71 -0.70 2.27
C LYS A 160 8.51 -0.63 3.58
N ARG A 161 8.18 0.32 4.46
CA ARG A 161 8.88 0.48 5.75
C ARG A 161 8.52 -0.61 6.75
N LEU A 162 7.26 -1.05 6.75
CA LEU A 162 6.78 -2.20 7.52
C LEU A 162 7.49 -3.48 7.06
N GLU A 163 7.55 -3.76 5.75
CA GLU A 163 8.27 -4.93 5.20
C GLU A 163 9.71 -4.98 5.71
N GLY A 164 10.44 -3.85 5.66
CA GLY A 164 11.81 -3.76 6.19
C GLY A 164 11.91 -3.97 7.70
N SER A 165 10.83 -3.75 8.46
CA SER A 165 10.78 -4.04 9.90
C SER A 165 10.44 -5.51 10.17
N LEU A 166 9.54 -6.10 9.39
CA LEU A 166 9.20 -7.52 9.44
C LEU A 166 10.42 -8.41 9.19
N ARG A 167 11.33 -8.00 8.29
CA ARG A 167 12.60 -8.73 8.02
C ARG A 167 13.52 -8.86 9.23
N ARG A 168 13.28 -8.10 10.30
CA ARG A 168 14.06 -8.14 11.55
C ARG A 168 13.33 -8.88 12.68
N CYS A 169 12.14 -9.42 12.40
CA CYS A 169 11.34 -10.15 13.38
C CYS A 169 11.63 -11.65 13.35
N GLN A 170 11.25 -12.32 14.42
CA GLN A 170 11.03 -13.76 14.44
C GLN A 170 9.53 -14.04 14.54
N PHE A 171 9.08 -15.10 13.89
CA PHE A 171 7.67 -15.45 13.80
C PHE A 171 7.45 -16.84 14.41
N THR A 172 6.47 -16.89 15.30
CA THR A 172 5.82 -18.14 15.72
C THR A 172 4.56 -18.36 14.88
N ALA A 173 3.94 -19.55 14.94
CA ALA A 173 2.64 -19.78 14.30
C ALA A 173 1.56 -18.77 14.79
N LEU A 174 1.50 -18.50 16.10
CA LEU A 174 0.59 -17.47 16.66
C LEU A 174 0.97 -16.06 16.19
N GLY A 175 2.26 -15.79 16.03
CA GLY A 175 2.77 -14.57 15.44
C GLY A 175 2.36 -14.37 13.99
N ALA A 176 2.44 -15.42 13.18
CA ALA A 176 1.99 -15.40 11.80
C ALA A 176 0.49 -15.11 11.70
N LEU A 177 -0.33 -15.73 12.55
CA LEU A 177 -1.76 -15.43 12.64
C LEU A 177 -2.02 -13.97 13.02
N SER A 178 -1.24 -13.43 13.97
CA SER A 178 -1.33 -12.02 14.35
C SER A 178 -0.95 -11.09 13.20
N LEU A 179 0.11 -11.43 12.46
CA LEU A 179 0.53 -10.69 11.27
C LEU A 179 -0.56 -10.68 10.19
N ASP A 180 -1.25 -11.79 9.96
CA ASP A 180 -2.36 -11.83 8.99
C ASP A 180 -3.49 -10.89 9.39
N ALA A 181 -3.86 -10.87 10.68
CA ALA A 181 -4.86 -9.93 11.19
C ALA A 181 -4.43 -8.47 11.01
N ASP A 182 -3.19 -8.15 11.38
CA ASP A 182 -2.59 -6.81 11.22
C ASP A 182 -2.57 -6.36 9.74
N MET A 183 -2.18 -7.24 8.81
CA MET A 183 -2.15 -6.90 7.39
C MET A 183 -3.57 -6.74 6.80
N ARG A 184 -4.55 -7.51 7.29
CA ARG A 184 -5.96 -7.33 6.92
C ARG A 184 -6.54 -6.02 7.45
N GLU A 185 -6.17 -5.60 8.66
CA GLU A 185 -6.57 -4.29 9.20
C GLU A 185 -6.02 -3.17 8.31
N LEU A 186 -4.73 -3.23 7.95
CA LEU A 186 -4.12 -2.26 7.03
C LEU A 186 -4.82 -2.23 5.67
N LEU A 187 -5.25 -3.39 5.16
CA LEU A 187 -6.00 -3.48 3.91
C LEU A 187 -7.42 -2.90 4.05
N SER A 188 -8.11 -3.12 5.17
CA SER A 188 -9.43 -2.51 5.43
C SER A 188 -9.32 -0.99 5.43
N TYR A 189 -8.33 -0.48 6.19
CA TYR A 189 -8.02 0.95 6.24
C TYR A 189 -7.72 1.52 4.84
N ALA A 190 -6.95 0.81 4.01
CA ALA A 190 -6.67 1.25 2.65
C ALA A 190 -7.95 1.40 1.81
N LYS A 191 -8.91 0.48 1.96
CA LYS A 191 -10.20 0.51 1.25
C LYS A 191 -11.12 1.61 1.74
N GLU A 192 -11.09 1.92 3.03
CA GLU A 192 -11.83 3.04 3.63
C GLU A 192 -11.26 4.40 3.24
N CYS A 193 -9.96 4.46 2.93
CA CYS A 193 -9.29 5.71 2.58
C CYS A 193 -9.43 6.11 1.12
N VAL A 194 -9.86 5.22 0.23
CA VAL A 194 -10.01 5.51 -1.19
C VAL A 194 -11.48 5.71 -1.54
N ASP A 195 -11.76 6.73 -2.35
CA ASP A 195 -13.14 7.08 -2.72
C ASP A 195 -13.54 6.46 -4.07
N SER A 196 -12.57 6.17 -4.95
CA SER A 196 -12.82 5.66 -6.29
C SER A 196 -13.46 4.26 -6.29
N PRO A 197 -14.59 4.05 -7.00
CA PRO A 197 -15.26 2.75 -7.05
C PRO A 197 -14.39 1.66 -7.69
N GLU A 198 -13.44 2.03 -8.55
CA GLU A 198 -12.49 1.11 -9.18
C GLU A 198 -11.55 0.44 -8.15
N LEU A 199 -11.37 1.05 -6.97
CA LEU A 199 -10.49 0.57 -5.91
C LEU A 199 -11.23 -0.20 -4.79
N ASN A 200 -12.51 -0.53 -4.98
CA ASN A 200 -13.33 -1.19 -3.96
C ASN A 200 -12.97 -2.66 -3.66
N SER A 201 -12.17 -3.30 -4.52
CA SER A 201 -11.80 -4.71 -4.41
C SER A 201 -10.37 -4.87 -3.93
N ASN A 202 -10.08 -5.95 -3.18
CA ASN A 202 -8.72 -6.23 -2.70
C ASN A 202 -7.75 -6.32 -3.88
N MET A 203 -8.18 -6.92 -4.99
CA MET A 203 -7.33 -7.07 -6.17
C MET A 203 -7.02 -5.73 -6.84
N ALA A 204 -7.96 -4.78 -6.84
CA ALA A 204 -7.69 -3.44 -7.35
C ALA A 204 -6.65 -2.70 -6.49
N ILE A 205 -6.79 -2.76 -5.16
CA ILE A 205 -5.78 -2.22 -4.23
C ILE A 205 -4.42 -2.88 -4.44
N TYR A 206 -4.36 -4.19 -4.63
CA TYR A 206 -3.09 -4.89 -4.85
C TYR A 206 -2.39 -4.46 -6.14
N ARG A 207 -3.14 -4.18 -7.20
CA ARG A 207 -2.59 -3.65 -8.46
C ARG A 207 -2.14 -2.20 -8.31
N ALA A 208 -2.92 -1.39 -7.61
CA ALA A 208 -2.64 0.03 -7.43
C ALA A 208 -1.54 0.31 -6.38
N CYS A 209 -1.37 -0.58 -5.40
CA CYS A 209 -0.40 -0.45 -4.32
C CYS A 209 0.36 -1.78 -4.11
N THR A 210 1.33 -2.05 -4.98
CA THR A 210 2.14 -3.28 -4.94
C THR A 210 2.83 -3.55 -3.59
N PRO A 211 3.28 -2.55 -2.79
CA PRO A 211 3.85 -2.83 -1.48
C PRO A 211 2.84 -3.43 -0.48
N VAL A 212 1.56 -3.03 -0.54
CA VAL A 212 0.51 -3.63 0.30
C VAL A 212 0.23 -5.07 -0.16
N ALA A 213 0.19 -5.31 -1.47
CA ALA A 213 0.06 -6.66 -2.00
C ALA A 213 1.18 -7.60 -1.52
N ARG A 214 2.43 -7.11 -1.50
CA ARG A 214 3.58 -7.85 -0.99
C ARG A 214 3.45 -8.20 0.49
N LEU A 215 2.99 -7.26 1.33
CA LEU A 215 2.74 -7.54 2.74
C LEU A 215 1.69 -8.64 2.93
N MET A 216 0.61 -8.62 2.15
CA MET A 216 -0.41 -9.68 2.18
C MET A 216 0.15 -11.05 1.73
N GLN A 217 1.03 -11.07 0.73
CA GLN A 217 1.71 -12.30 0.29
C GLN A 217 2.66 -12.83 1.39
N ILE A 218 3.40 -11.96 2.07
CA ILE A 218 4.27 -12.32 3.20
C ILE A 218 3.45 -12.89 4.35
N ALA A 219 2.34 -12.24 4.73
CA ALA A 219 1.45 -12.75 5.77
C ALA A 219 0.90 -14.14 5.42
N ARG A 220 0.44 -14.32 4.17
CA ARG A 220 -0.04 -15.62 3.69
C ARG A 220 1.05 -16.69 3.67
N LEU A 221 2.27 -16.34 3.27
CA LEU A 221 3.42 -17.25 3.27
C LEU A 221 3.77 -17.71 4.68
N LEU A 222 3.80 -16.77 5.63
CA LEU A 222 4.15 -17.05 7.01
C LEU A 222 3.06 -17.83 7.75
N ASN A 223 1.83 -17.90 7.23
CA ASN A 223 0.73 -18.68 7.81
C ASN A 223 0.62 -20.11 7.28
N VAL A 224 1.60 -20.58 6.51
CA VAL A 224 1.63 -22.00 6.16
C VAL A 224 1.96 -22.82 7.40
N ASP A 225 1.20 -23.89 7.61
CA ASP A 225 1.36 -24.82 8.73
C ASP A 225 2.60 -25.69 8.52
N ASP A 226 2.70 -26.33 7.36
CA ASP A 226 3.78 -27.26 7.00
C ASP A 226 4.63 -26.74 5.84
N LEU A 227 5.95 -26.85 5.97
CA LEU A 227 6.89 -26.33 4.97
C LEU A 227 6.66 -26.95 3.59
N GLU A 228 6.20 -28.20 3.51
CA GLU A 228 5.93 -28.94 2.28
C GLU A 228 4.84 -28.26 1.41
N ASP A 229 3.86 -27.59 2.03
CA ASP A 229 2.74 -26.94 1.33
C ASP A 229 3.14 -25.62 0.64
N VAL A 230 4.34 -25.10 0.94
CA VAL A 230 4.80 -23.80 0.41
C VAL A 230 4.90 -23.82 -1.12
N VAL A 231 5.40 -24.90 -1.71
CA VAL A 231 5.58 -25.00 -3.18
C VAL A 231 4.22 -24.96 -3.88
N ASP A 232 3.23 -25.66 -3.34
CA ASP A 232 1.86 -25.69 -3.86
C ASP A 232 1.15 -24.35 -3.66
N LEU A 233 1.36 -23.70 -2.51
CA LEU A 233 0.86 -22.35 -2.24
C LEU A 233 1.37 -21.36 -3.28
N ILE A 234 2.69 -21.31 -3.51
CA ILE A 234 3.32 -20.39 -4.46
C ILE A 234 2.84 -20.69 -5.88
N SER A 235 2.87 -21.96 -6.29
CA SER A 235 2.50 -22.39 -7.64
C SER A 235 1.03 -22.13 -7.95
N SER A 236 0.13 -22.42 -7.01
CA SER A 236 -1.31 -22.12 -7.16
C SER A 236 -1.59 -20.62 -7.20
N SER A 237 -0.82 -19.82 -6.46
CA SER A 237 -0.97 -18.36 -6.41
C SER A 237 -0.42 -17.69 -7.68
N LYS A 238 0.73 -18.14 -8.19
CA LYS A 238 1.28 -17.72 -9.48
C LYS A 238 0.28 -17.97 -10.63
N ARG A 239 -0.33 -19.16 -10.69
CA ARG A 239 -1.37 -19.47 -11.69
C ARG A 239 -2.58 -18.55 -11.65
N LYS A 240 -2.92 -18.01 -10.47
CA LYS A 240 -4.01 -17.05 -10.28
C LYS A 240 -3.59 -15.60 -10.51
N GLY A 241 -2.32 -15.34 -10.85
CA GLY A 241 -1.80 -13.98 -11.05
C GLY A 241 -1.79 -13.13 -9.78
N ASN A 242 -1.76 -13.75 -8.59
CA ASN A 242 -1.81 -13.05 -7.30
C ASN A 242 -0.53 -13.22 -6.47
N TRP A 243 0.57 -13.64 -7.10
CA TRP A 243 1.88 -13.83 -6.48
C TRP A 243 2.97 -13.08 -7.24
N ASP A 244 3.67 -12.20 -6.53
CA ASP A 244 4.78 -11.40 -7.08
C ASP A 244 6.01 -11.38 -6.14
N LEU A 245 5.94 -12.14 -5.04
CA LEU A 245 7.07 -12.32 -4.13
C LEU A 245 8.13 -13.20 -4.80
N LYS A 246 9.35 -12.67 -4.92
CA LYS A 246 10.50 -13.41 -5.45
C LYS A 246 10.82 -14.61 -4.55
N LEU A 247 11.38 -15.66 -5.14
CA LEU A 247 11.72 -16.88 -4.41
C LEU A 247 12.72 -16.62 -3.28
N GLU A 248 13.73 -15.78 -3.54
CA GLU A 248 14.71 -15.36 -2.53
C GLU A 248 14.08 -14.59 -1.36
N ASP A 249 13.08 -13.76 -1.63
CA ASP A 249 12.31 -13.10 -0.57
C ASP A 249 11.48 -14.13 0.22
N ALA A 250 10.86 -15.09 -0.46
CA ALA A 250 10.08 -16.14 0.19
C ALA A 250 10.95 -17.00 1.12
N LYS A 251 12.14 -17.43 0.66
CA LYS A 251 13.16 -18.12 1.47
C LYS A 251 13.55 -17.30 2.69
N ALA A 252 13.85 -16.02 2.50
CA ALA A 252 14.27 -15.13 3.55
C ALA A 252 13.19 -14.98 4.65
N PHE A 253 11.93 -14.79 4.28
CA PHE A 253 10.84 -14.67 5.24
C PHE A 253 10.51 -16.00 5.93
N LEU A 254 10.45 -17.12 5.19
CA LEU A 254 10.21 -18.44 5.80
C LEU A 254 11.30 -18.82 6.80
N SER A 255 12.54 -18.41 6.56
CA SER A 255 13.64 -18.62 7.51
C SER A 255 13.50 -17.83 8.82
N LEU A 256 12.54 -16.88 8.90
CA LEU A 256 12.20 -16.17 10.13
C LEU A 256 11.15 -16.89 10.98
N ARG A 257 10.52 -17.96 10.46
CA ARG A 257 9.63 -18.84 11.24
C ARG A 257 10.48 -19.71 12.15
N VAL A 258 10.28 -19.60 13.46
CA VAL A 258 11.08 -20.32 14.46
C VAL A 258 10.87 -21.84 14.38
N GLU A 259 9.73 -22.28 13.85
CA GLU A 259 9.42 -23.69 13.65
C GLU A 259 10.05 -24.27 12.39
N PHE A 260 10.53 -23.44 11.47
CA PHE A 260 11.10 -23.89 10.19
C PHE A 260 12.63 -23.83 10.23
N GLU A 261 13.26 -24.98 9.99
CA GLU A 261 14.71 -25.04 9.86
C GLU A 261 15.15 -24.40 8.52
N GLY A 262 15.96 -23.34 8.59
CA GLY A 262 16.40 -22.61 7.40
C GLY A 262 17.11 -23.48 6.33
N ARG A 263 17.75 -24.59 6.72
CA ARG A 263 18.32 -25.56 5.76
C ARG A 263 17.22 -26.23 4.93
N LYS A 264 16.16 -26.72 5.57
CA LYS A 264 15.01 -27.35 4.91
C LYS A 264 14.29 -26.36 4.00
N VAL A 265 14.17 -25.09 4.42
CA VAL A 265 13.59 -24.02 3.59
C VAL A 265 14.40 -23.84 2.30
N ASN A 266 15.73 -23.78 2.41
CA ASN A 266 16.61 -23.64 1.25
C ASN A 266 16.58 -24.88 0.35
N GLU A 267 16.56 -26.08 0.91
CA GLU A 267 16.47 -27.33 0.15
C GLU A 267 15.16 -27.42 -0.63
N LEU A 268 14.03 -27.12 0.01
CA LEU A 268 12.70 -27.18 -0.64
C LEU A 268 12.56 -26.15 -1.76
N LEU A 269 13.06 -24.93 -1.54
CA LEU A 269 12.93 -23.83 -2.49
C LEU A 269 14.15 -23.70 -3.43
N ASN A 270 15.05 -24.68 -3.45
CA ASN A 270 16.10 -24.79 -4.47
C ASN A 270 15.62 -25.49 -5.75
N ILE A 271 14.35 -25.94 -5.78
CA ILE A 271 13.78 -26.61 -6.94
C ILE A 271 13.40 -25.54 -7.98
N GLU A 272 14.30 -25.42 -8.97
CA GLU A 272 14.14 -24.88 -10.33
C GLU A 272 14.19 -23.34 -10.51
N GLU A 273 15.42 -22.83 -10.66
CA GLU A 273 15.75 -21.74 -11.61
C GLU A 273 16.02 -22.32 -13.03
N GLU A 274 15.19 -23.26 -13.51
CA GLU A 274 15.17 -23.66 -14.93
C GLU A 274 14.10 -22.88 -15.71
#